data_AF-A0AAV3TZ24-F1
#
_entry.id   AF-A0AAV3TZ24-F1
#
_cell.length_a   1.000
_cell.length_b   1.000
_cell.length_c   1.000
_cell.angle_alpha   90.00
_cell.angle_beta   90.00
_cell.angle_gamma   90.00
#
_symmetry.space_group_name_H-M   'P 1'
#
loop_
_entity.id
_entity.type
_entity.pdbx_description
1 polymer ?
#
loop_
_entity_poly.entity_id
_entity_poly.type
_entity_poly.pdbx_seq_one_letter_code
_entity_poly.pdbx_strand_id
1 'polypeptide(L)'
;MWQNNRYWVALKHHYSASLDTVFKQFRLGAAIFFTGMVGVYSGYHMESSWPQEIILAISLVVVALGFLLAMLAHIRMVIIRIINFIKDR
;
A
#
# COMPACT_ATOMS: atom_id res chain seq x y z
N MET A 1 -16.54 -9.63 -29.30
CA MET A 1 -16.77 -8.30 -29.91
C MET A 1 -16.57 -7.20 -28.85
N TRP A 2 -15.34 -6.99 -28.37
CA TRP A 2 -15.01 -6.05 -27.27
C TRP A 2 -13.82 -5.13 -27.58
N GLN A 3 -13.57 -4.82 -28.87
CA GLN A 3 -12.34 -4.14 -29.29
C GLN A 3 -12.38 -2.60 -29.25
N ASN A 4 -13.52 -1.95 -28.95
CA ASN A 4 -13.65 -0.50 -29.17
C ASN A 4 -14.07 0.33 -27.96
N ASN A 5 -13.73 -0.09 -26.74
CA ASN A 5 -14.08 0.67 -25.54
C ASN A 5 -12.84 1.38 -24.98
N ARG A 6 -12.73 2.69 -25.26
CA ARG A 6 -11.59 3.57 -24.90
C ARG A 6 -11.19 3.46 -23.42
N TYR A 7 -12.16 3.22 -22.54
CA TYR A 7 -11.93 3.06 -21.10
C TYR A 7 -11.14 1.78 -20.75
N TRP A 8 -11.33 0.69 -21.51
CA TRP A 8 -10.58 -0.56 -21.31
C TRP A 8 -9.12 -0.45 -21.73
N VAL A 9 -8.84 0.32 -22.78
CA VAL A 9 -7.46 0.58 -23.23
C VAL A 9 -6.72 1.46 -22.21
N ALA A 10 -7.39 2.50 -21.69
CA ALA A 10 -6.84 3.36 -20.64
C ALA A 10 -6.58 2.59 -19.34
N LEU A 11 -7.49 1.70 -18.92
CA LEU A 11 -7.29 0.82 -17.78
C LEU A 11 -6.08 -0.10 -18.01
N LYS A 12 -6.01 -0.79 -19.15
CA LYS A 12 -4.87 -1.67 -19.46
C LYS A 12 -3.54 -0.94 -19.44
N HIS A 13 -3.48 0.27 -19.97
CA HIS A 13 -2.26 1.07 -19.94
C HIS A 13 -1.83 1.43 -18.51
N HIS A 14 -2.78 1.84 -17.67
CA HIS A 14 -2.49 2.21 -16.27
C HIS A 14 -2.16 1.00 -15.38
N TYR A 15 -2.72 -0.18 -15.68
CA TYR A 15 -2.46 -1.45 -14.97
C TYR A 15 -1.45 -2.36 -15.67
N SER A 16 -0.67 -1.83 -16.62
CA SER A 16 0.37 -2.57 -17.36
C SER A 16 1.60 -2.93 -16.49
N ALA A 17 1.69 -2.37 -15.28
CA ALA A 17 2.75 -2.71 -14.34
C ALA A 17 2.69 -4.20 -13.96
N SER A 18 3.85 -4.86 -13.97
CA SER A 18 3.92 -6.27 -13.59
C SER A 18 3.47 -6.48 -12.15
N LEU A 19 2.76 -7.58 -11.89
CA LEU A 19 2.29 -7.96 -10.55
C LEU A 19 3.44 -7.96 -9.54
N ASP A 20 4.63 -8.42 -9.95
CA ASP A 20 5.85 -8.44 -9.12
C ASP A 20 6.28 -7.04 -8.66
N THR A 21 6.16 -6.03 -9.54
CA THR A 21 6.50 -4.66 -9.20
C THR A 21 5.54 -4.11 -8.15
N VAL A 22 4.24 -4.35 -8.33
CA VAL A 22 3.21 -3.91 -7.38
C VAL A 22 3.35 -4.66 -6.05
N PHE A 23 3.70 -5.95 -6.07
CA PHE A 23 3.95 -6.73 -4.86
C PHE A 23 5.15 -6.20 -4.07
N LYS A 24 6.23 -5.78 -4.74
CA LYS A 24 7.37 -5.12 -4.06
C LYS A 24 6.95 -3.83 -3.36
N GLN A 25 6.08 -3.04 -3.98
CA GLN A 25 5.53 -1.82 -3.35
C GLN A 25 4.66 -2.15 -2.15
N PHE A 26 3.80 -3.17 -2.24
CA PHE A 26 3.03 -3.66 -1.11
C PHE A 26 3.93 -4.08 0.06
N ARG A 27 4.96 -4.88 -0.23
CA ARG A 27 5.92 -5.34 0.78
C ARG A 27 6.66 -4.17 1.45
N LEU A 28 7.06 -3.16 0.68
CA LEU A 28 7.68 -1.96 1.21
C LEU A 28 6.70 -1.19 2.12
N GLY A 29 5.47 -0.95 1.65
CA GLY A 29 4.44 -0.27 2.46
C GLY A 29 4.17 -1.01 3.77
N ALA A 30 4.05 -2.34 3.70
CA ALA A 30 3.87 -3.19 4.88
C ALA A 30 5.07 -3.10 5.84
N ALA A 31 6.30 -3.15 5.33
CA ALA A 31 7.50 -3.01 6.16
C ALA A 31 7.56 -1.65 6.88
N ILE A 32 7.21 -0.56 6.18
CA ILE A 32 7.14 0.79 6.77
C ILE A 32 6.03 0.85 7.82
N PHE A 33 4.85 0.30 7.53
CA PHE A 33 3.73 0.24 8.46
C PHE A 33 4.11 -0.49 9.76
N PHE A 34 4.72 -1.68 9.67
CA PHE A 34 5.13 -2.43 10.84
C PHE A 34 6.26 -1.74 11.62
N THR A 35 7.19 -1.09 10.92
CA THR A 35 8.21 -0.25 11.58
C THR A 35 7.56 0.88 12.38
N GLY A 36 6.57 1.56 11.81
CA GLY A 36 5.79 2.57 12.51
C GLY A 36 5.06 2.00 13.73
N MET A 37 4.47 0.81 13.61
CA MET A 37 3.77 0.13 14.72
C MET A 37 4.74 -0.18 15.88
N VAL A 38 5.97 -0.62 15.58
CA VAL A 38 7.01 -0.82 16.60
C VAL A 38 7.35 0.51 17.28
N GLY A 39 7.42 1.61 16.53
CA GLY A 39 7.61 2.95 17.09
C GLY A 39 6.49 3.37 18.04
N VAL A 40 5.22 3.16 17.64
CA VAL A 40 4.05 3.44 18.48
C VAL A 40 4.10 2.59 19.75
N TYR A 41 4.36 1.29 19.63
CA TYR A 41 4.45 0.36 20.76
C TYR A 41 5.57 0.78 21.73
N SER A 42 6.73 1.18 21.21
CA SER A 42 7.85 1.64 22.03
C SER A 42 7.53 2.94 22.77
N GLY A 43 6.95 3.92 22.07
CA GLY A 43 6.52 5.19 22.67
C GLY A 43 5.45 5.02 23.74
N TYR A 44 4.57 4.02 23.61
CA TYR A 44 3.56 3.73 24.62
C TYR A 44 4.14 3.24 25.95
N HIS A 45 5.31 2.60 25.94
CA HIS A 45 5.97 2.09 27.15
C HIS A 45 6.92 3.12 27.81
N MET A 46 7.07 4.30 27.21
CA MET A 46 7.86 5.38 27.79
C MET A 46 7.04 6.14 28.84
N GLU A 47 7.71 6.75 29.82
CA GLU A 47 7.04 7.65 30.76
C GLU A 47 6.43 8.86 30.05
N SER A 48 5.27 9.28 30.54
CA SER A 48 4.53 10.42 30.00
C SER A 48 5.41 11.66 30.01
N SER A 49 5.77 12.14 28.82
CA SER A 49 6.74 13.20 28.63
C SER A 49 6.65 13.77 27.21
N TRP A 50 7.11 15.00 27.01
CA TRP A 50 7.14 15.63 25.69
C TRP A 50 7.89 14.80 24.62
N PRO A 51 9.04 14.16 24.90
CA PRO A 51 9.69 13.28 23.93
C PRO A 51 8.83 12.08 23.52
N GLN A 52 8.08 11.51 24.48
CA GLN A 52 7.19 10.38 24.24
C GLN A 52 6.05 10.76 23.28
N GLU A 53 5.44 11.92 23.47
CA GLU A 53 4.41 12.44 22.55
C GLU A 53 4.95 12.66 21.14
N ILE A 54 6.15 13.23 20.99
CA ILE A 54 6.79 13.46 19.69
C ILE A 54 7.07 12.13 18.98
N ILE A 55 7.61 11.14 19.69
CA ILE A 55 7.88 9.81 19.15
C ILE A 55 6.59 9.13 18.69
N LEU A 56 5.52 9.23 19.49
CA LEU A 56 4.20 8.70 19.12
C LEU A 56 3.65 9.39 17.88
N ALA A 57 3.72 10.73 17.80
CA ALA A 57 3.24 11.49 16.65
C ALA A 57 3.98 11.11 15.36
N ILE A 58 5.31 11.04 15.40
CA ILE A 58 6.13 10.63 14.25
C ILE A 58 5.78 9.19 13.85
N SER A 59 5.69 8.28 14.82
CA SER A 59 5.38 6.88 14.55
C SER A 59 4.00 6.71 13.92
N LEU A 60 2.99 7.47 14.38
CA LEU A 60 1.64 7.47 13.78
C LEU A 60 1.65 7.94 12.33
N VAL A 61 2.42 8.98 12.00
CA VAL A 61 2.58 9.43 10.60
C VAL A 61 3.23 8.32 9.75
N VAL A 62 4.26 7.65 10.26
CA VAL A 62 4.92 6.53 9.57
C VAL A 62 3.96 5.36 9.35
N VAL A 63 3.16 5.00 10.36
CA VAL A 63 2.10 4.00 10.26
C VAL A 63 1.11 4.36 9.16
N ALA A 64 0.59 5.60 9.17
CA ALA A 64 -0.38 6.05 8.19
C ALA A 64 0.18 5.99 6.76
N LEU A 65 1.41 6.46 6.55
CA LEU A 65 2.06 6.42 5.24
C LEU A 65 2.31 4.99 4.77
N GLY A 66 2.85 4.12 5.63
CA GLY A 66 3.07 2.71 5.31
C GLY A 66 1.76 1.99 4.96
N PHE A 67 0.70 2.25 5.72
CA PHE A 67 -0.63 1.70 5.46
C PHE A 67 -1.19 2.14 4.11
N LEU A 68 -1.14 3.44 3.79
CA LEU A 68 -1.61 3.97 2.52
C LEU A 68 -0.86 3.37 1.32
N LEU A 69 0.47 3.27 1.42
CA LEU A 69 1.30 2.65 0.38
C LEU A 69 0.95 1.17 0.18
N ALA A 70 0.79 0.42 1.29
CA ALA A 70 0.40 -0.98 1.23
C ALA A 70 -1.00 -1.15 0.63
N MET A 71 -1.98 -0.35 1.06
CA MET A 71 -3.36 -0.46 0.57
C MET A 71 -3.51 -0.09 -0.89
N LEU A 72 -2.84 0.97 -1.36
CA LEU A 72 -2.85 1.33 -2.78
C LEU A 72 -2.26 0.21 -3.64
N ALA A 73 -1.14 -0.38 -3.22
CA ALA A 73 -0.54 -1.51 -3.90
C ALA A 73 -1.45 -2.75 -3.86
N HIS A 74 -2.11 -3.02 -2.73
CA HIS A 74 -3.04 -4.14 -2.60
C HIS A 74 -4.23 -4.01 -3.54
N ILE A 75 -4.89 -2.85 -3.57
CA ILE A 75 -6.00 -2.57 -4.50
C ILE A 75 -5.55 -2.78 -5.95
N ARG A 76 -4.35 -2.28 -6.30
CA ARG A 76 -3.79 -2.45 -7.65
C ARG A 76 -3.54 -3.93 -8.00
N MET A 77 -3.04 -4.74 -7.07
CA MET A 77 -2.88 -6.18 -7.27
C MET A 77 -4.22 -6.88 -7.49
N VAL A 78 -5.26 -6.52 -6.73
CA VAL A 78 -6.61 -7.07 -6.90
C VAL A 78 -7.16 -6.76 -8.28
N ILE A 79 -7.03 -5.51 -8.74
CA ILE A 79 -7.50 -5.09 -10.06
C ILE A 79 -6.75 -5.84 -11.18
N ILE A 80 -5.42 -5.96 -11.08
CA ILE A 80 -4.62 -6.72 -12.05
C ILE A 80 -5.08 -8.18 -12.12
N ARG A 81 -5.30 -8.83 -10.97
CA ARG A 81 -5.79 -10.22 -10.92
C ARG A 81 -7.16 -10.38 -11.58
N ILE A 82 -8.09 -9.45 -11.33
CA ILE A 82 -9.42 -9.48 -11.96
C ILE A 82 -9.32 -9.31 -13.48
N ILE A 83 -8.49 -8.36 -13.94
CA ILE A 83 -8.28 -8.14 -15.38
C ILE A 83 -7.69 -9.38 -16.05
N ASN A 84 -6.68 -10.01 -15.44
CA ASN A 84 -6.07 -11.23 -15.99
C ASN A 84 -7.07 -12.39 -16.00
N PHE A 85 -7.85 -12.56 -14.94
CA PHE A 85 -8.90 -13.59 -14.88
C PHE A 85 -9.97 -13.42 -15.98
N ILE A 86 -10.38 -12.19 -16.27
CA ILE A 86 -11.33 -11.90 -17.36
C ILE A 86 -10.69 -12.14 -18.74
N LYS A 87 -9.38 -11.88 -18.90
CA LYS A 87 -8.66 -12.07 -20.16
C LYS A 87 -8.44 -13.55 -20.51
N ASP A 88 -8.16 -14.38 -19.50
CA ASP A 88 -7.85 -15.80 -19.68
C ASP A 88 -9.11 -16.68 -19.85
N ARG A 89 -10.31 -16.09 -19.76
CA ARG A 89 -11.58 -16.70 -20.17
C ARG A 89 -12.01 -16.21 -21.55
#